data_AF-A0A829NNT4-F1
#
_entry.id   AF-A0A829NNT4-F1
#
_cell.length_a   1.000
_cell.length_b   1.000
_cell.length_c   1.000
_cell.angle_alpha   90.00
_cell.angle_beta   90.00
_cell.angle_gamma   90.00
#
_symmetry.space_group_name_H-M   'P 1'
#
loop_
_entity.id
_entity.type
_entity.pdbx_description
1 polymer ?
#
loop_
_entity_poly.entity_id
_entity_poly.type
_entity_poly.pdbx_seq_one_letter_code
_entity_poly.pdbx_strand_id
1 'polypeptide(L)'
;MADRATGQYVGSAFINSRGAIRDRLWKRVQEHGGPAPKGMKRPATQWVKPGLIGRVKHLRGEEDLRHASLQDFREDDTDGRG
;
A
#
# COMPACT_ATOMS: atom_id res chain seq x y z
N MET A 1 -3.59 -2.09 -3.43
CA MET A 1 -3.51 -0.63 -3.21
C MET A 1 -4.89 -0.06 -3.37
N ALA A 2 -5.21 1.02 -2.67
CA ALA A 2 -6.48 1.71 -2.82
C ALA A 2 -6.23 3.10 -3.41
N ASP A 3 -7.11 3.54 -4.31
CA ASP A 3 -7.10 4.92 -4.78
C ASP A 3 -7.42 5.88 -3.62
N ARG A 4 -6.73 7.01 -3.57
CA ARG A 4 -6.88 7.97 -2.47
C ARG A 4 -8.21 8.72 -2.52
N ALA A 5 -8.78 8.92 -3.72
CA ALA A 5 -10.02 9.68 -3.88
C ALA A 5 -11.27 8.81 -3.65
N THR A 6 -11.23 7.56 -4.06
CA THR A 6 -12.38 6.64 -4.05
C THR A 6 -12.25 5.52 -3.03
N GLY A 7 -11.06 5.27 -2.49
CA GLY A 7 -10.79 4.14 -1.59
C GLY A 7 -10.92 2.77 -2.26
N GLN A 8 -11.17 2.72 -3.58
CA GLN A 8 -11.35 1.47 -4.30
C GLN A 8 -10.02 0.77 -4.55
N TYR A 9 -10.05 -0.57 -4.52
CA TYR A 9 -8.90 -1.38 -4.86
C TYR A 9 -8.55 -1.17 -6.34
N VAL A 10 -7.36 -0.62 -6.60
CA VAL A 10 -6.88 -0.27 -7.94
C VAL A 10 -5.73 -1.17 -8.40
N GLY A 11 -5.53 -2.31 -7.75
CA GLY A 11 -4.52 -3.29 -8.15
C GLY A 11 -3.38 -3.50 -7.16
N SER A 12 -2.34 -4.18 -7.64
CA SER A 12 -1.22 -4.69 -6.85
C SER A 12 0.10 -4.17 -7.39
N ALA A 13 0.91 -3.54 -6.53
CA ALA A 13 2.28 -3.20 -6.88
C ALA A 13 3.28 -4.09 -6.13
N PHE A 14 4.41 -4.32 -6.80
CA PHE A 14 5.53 -5.05 -6.27
C PHE A 14 6.54 -4.10 -5.63
N ILE A 15 7.04 -4.47 -4.45
CA ILE A 15 8.11 -3.75 -3.78
C ILE A 15 9.44 -4.29 -4.32
N ASN A 16 9.97 -3.64 -5.36
CA ASN A 16 11.26 -4.03 -5.96
C ASN A 16 12.44 -3.24 -5.36
N SER A 17 12.19 -2.38 -4.38
CA SER A 17 13.21 -1.52 -3.78
C SER A 17 14.14 -2.31 -2.84
N ARG A 18 15.45 -2.22 -3.07
CA ARG A 18 16.49 -2.91 -2.31
C ARG A 18 16.53 -2.45 -0.84
N GLY A 19 16.46 -3.41 0.08
CA GLY A 19 16.87 -3.32 1.49
C GLY A 19 16.12 -2.26 2.31
N ALA A 20 16.61 -1.01 2.29
CA ALA A 20 16.21 0.04 3.23
C ALA A 20 14.73 0.43 3.12
N ILE A 21 14.19 0.57 1.90
CA ILE A 21 12.77 0.91 1.70
C ILE A 21 11.90 -0.26 2.14
N ARG A 22 12.26 -1.49 1.78
CA ARG A 22 11.53 -2.70 2.21
C ARG A 22 11.53 -2.81 3.74
N ASP A 23 12.65 -2.59 4.39
CA ASP A 23 12.78 -2.74 5.85
C ASP A 23 11.97 -1.68 6.61
N ARG A 24 12.04 -0.41 6.17
CA ARG A 24 11.22 0.67 6.74
C ARG A 24 9.73 0.40 6.53
N LEU A 25 9.34 -0.05 5.35
CA LEU A 25 7.96 -0.43 5.04
C LEU A 25 7.52 -1.60 5.93
N TRP A 26 8.35 -2.64 6.05
CA TRP A 26 8.05 -3.83 6.85
C TRP A 26 7.92 -3.51 8.34
N LYS A 27 8.78 -2.64 8.86
CA LYS A 27 8.70 -2.16 10.24
C LYS A 27 7.37 -1.41 10.46
N ARG A 28 6.98 -0.51 9.55
CA ARG A 28 5.69 0.19 9.66
C ARG A 28 4.49 -0.72 9.46
N VAL A 29 4.56 -1.72 8.59
CA VAL A 29 3.51 -2.72 8.41
C VAL A 29 3.27 -3.52 9.69
N GLN A 30 4.34 -3.86 10.41
CA GLN A 30 4.24 -4.52 11.71
C GLN A 30 3.68 -3.60 12.80
N GLU A 31 4.11 -2.33 12.85
CA GLU A 31 3.62 -1.36 13.85
C GLU A 31 2.18 -0.89 13.59
N HIS A 32 1.78 -0.78 12.32
CA HIS A 32 0.45 -0.35 11.87
C HIS A 32 -0.41 -1.50 11.37
N GLY A 33 -0.14 -2.72 11.87
CA GLY A 33 -0.96 -3.89 11.59
C GLY A 33 -2.42 -3.62 11.94
N GLY A 34 -3.30 -3.77 10.96
CA GLY A 34 -4.72 -3.44 11.07
C GLY A 34 -5.62 -4.64 10.79
N PRO A 35 -6.92 -4.55 11.11
CA PRO A 35 -7.88 -5.57 10.74
C PRO A 35 -8.05 -5.63 9.21
N ALA A 36 -8.36 -6.82 8.70
CA ALA A 36 -8.68 -7.01 7.29
C ALA A 36 -9.88 -6.14 6.88
N PRO A 37 -9.83 -5.46 5.72
CA PRO A 37 -10.99 -4.76 5.18
C PRO A 37 -12.11 -5.77 4.90
N LYS A 38 -13.37 -5.32 5.12
CA LYS A 38 -14.56 -6.16 4.96
C LYS A 38 -14.59 -6.80 3.56
N GLY A 39 -14.67 -8.13 3.53
CA GLY A 39 -14.79 -8.91 2.30
C GLY A 39 -13.48 -9.44 1.70
N MET A 40 -12.31 -9.12 2.28
CA MET A 40 -11.02 -9.57 1.73
C MET A 40 -10.36 -10.66 2.57
N LYS A 41 -10.60 -11.94 2.22
CA LYS A 41 -9.94 -13.11 2.83
C LYS A 41 -8.69 -13.48 2.03
N ARG A 42 -7.54 -12.93 2.44
CA ARG A 42 -6.23 -13.36 1.92
C ARG A 42 -5.37 -13.86 3.10
N PRO A 43 -5.22 -15.18 3.27
CA PRO A 43 -4.52 -15.74 4.44
C PRO A 43 -3.02 -15.41 4.48
N ALA A 44 -2.41 -15.07 3.33
CA ALA A 44 -1.01 -14.68 3.22
C ALA A 44 -0.81 -13.15 3.09
N THR A 45 -1.75 -12.33 3.55
CA THR A 45 -1.69 -10.87 3.43
C THR A 45 -1.82 -10.21 4.79
N GLN A 46 -0.77 -9.49 5.19
CA GLN A 46 -0.82 -8.60 6.35
C GLN A 46 -1.55 -7.32 5.95
N TRP A 47 -2.59 -6.97 6.69
CA TRP A 47 -3.32 -5.73 6.52
C TRP A 47 -2.67 -4.63 7.35
N VAL A 48 -2.62 -3.44 6.78
CA VAL A 48 -2.17 -2.22 7.46
C VAL A 48 -3.32 -1.24 7.55
N LYS A 49 -3.29 -0.40 8.58
CA LYS A 49 -4.20 0.74 8.66
C LYS A 49 -4.05 1.65 7.43
N PRO A 50 -5.14 2.25 6.96
CA PRO A 50 -5.06 3.31 5.96
C PRO A 50 -4.22 4.48 6.51
N GLY A 51 -3.41 5.11 5.65
CA GLY A 51 -2.46 6.16 6.03
C GLY A 51 -1.09 6.00 5.36
N LEU A 52 -0.77 4.81 4.87
CA LEU A 52 0.44 4.59 4.08
C LEU A 52 0.20 4.92 2.59
N ILE A 53 0.86 5.95 2.07
CA ILE A 53 0.79 6.35 0.67
C ILE A 53 2.04 5.86 -0.08
N GLY A 54 1.85 4.88 -0.98
CA GLY A 54 2.90 4.42 -1.88
C GLY A 54 2.91 5.16 -3.22
N ARG A 55 4.08 5.64 -3.66
CA ARG A 55 4.29 6.11 -5.03
C ARG A 55 4.70 4.94 -5.91
N VAL A 56 3.86 4.61 -6.88
CA VAL A 56 4.12 3.51 -7.82
C VAL A 56 4.38 4.02 -9.23
N LYS A 57 5.20 3.28 -9.98
CA LYS A 57 5.33 3.40 -11.43
C LYS A 57 4.66 2.19 -12.06
N HIS A 58 3.67 2.41 -12.91
CA HIS A 58 2.97 1.37 -13.67
C HIS A 58 3.04 1.69 -15.17
N LEU A 59 2.70 0.72 -16.01
CA LEU A 59 2.60 0.94 -17.45
C LEU A 59 1.37 1.80 -17.77
N ARG A 60 1.53 2.79 -18.66
CA ARG A 60 0.42 3.63 -19.13
C ARG A 60 -0.39 2.83 -20.14
N GLY A 61 -1.70 2.66 -19.90
CA GLY A 61 -2.62 1.96 -20.81
C GLY A 61 -3.34 0.75 -20.21
N GLU A 62 -3.01 0.34 -18.98
CA GLU A 62 -3.83 -0.62 -18.22
C GLU A 62 -4.77 0.12 -17.26
N GLU A 63 -6.03 -0.29 -17.20
CA GLU A 63 -7.06 0.26 -16.29
C GLU A 63 -6.76 -0.04 -14.81
N ASP A 64 -5.95 -1.07 -14.55
CA ASP A 64 -5.59 -1.53 -13.21
C ASP A 64 -4.08 -1.38 -12.99
N LEU A 65 -3.63 -1.23 -11.74
CA LEU A 65 -2.22 -1.26 -11.38
C LEU A 65 -1.68 -2.70 -11.51
N ARG A 66 -1.50 -3.15 -12.75
CA ARG A 66 -0.76 -4.35 -13.11
C ARG A 66 0.68 -3.98 -13.45
N HIS A 67 1.62 -4.84 -13.04
CA HIS A 67 3.06 -4.59 -13.18
C HIS A 67 3.56 -3.29 -12.53
N ALA A 68 2.84 -2.77 -11.53
CA ALA A 68 3.25 -1.58 -10.81
C ALA A 68 4.47 -1.89 -9.91
N SER A 69 5.46 -1.01 -9.91
CA SER A 69 6.61 -1.06 -9.01
C SER A 69 6.54 0.07 -8.00
N LEU A 70 6.59 -0.25 -6.70
CA LEU A 70 6.69 0.75 -5.65
C LEU A 70 8.06 1.44 -5.74
N GLN A 71 8.06 2.74 -6.01
CA GLN A 71 9.28 3.54 -6.06
C GLN A 71 9.62 4.08 -4.67
N ASP A 72 8.62 4.60 -3.98
CA ASP A 72 8.78 5.26 -2.68
C ASP A 72 7.47 5.17 -1.89
N PHE A 73 7.51 5.42 -0.59
CA PHE A 73 6.30 5.51 0.22
C PHE A 73 6.46 6.60 1.28
N ARG A 74 5.33 7.21 1.62
CA ARG A 74 5.22 8.23 2.67
C ARG A 74 4.02 7.93 3.55
N GLU A 75 3.99 8.58 4.68
CA GLU A 75 2.93 8.46 5.67
C GLU A 75 2.07 9.70 5.57
N ASP A 76 0.79 9.51 5.33
CA ASP A 76 -0.20 10.56 5.44
C ASP A 76 -0.51 10.70 6.93
N ASP A 77 -0.08 11.82 7.52
CA ASP A 77 -0.28 12.19 8.93
C ASP A 77 -1.77 12.43 9.30
N THR A 78 -2.70 11.83 8.57
CA THR A 78 -4.14 12.00 8.80
C THR A 78 -4.63 11.25 10.06
N ASP A 79 -3.76 10.47 10.73
CA ASP A 79 -4.01 9.90 12.06
C ASP A 79 -3.89 10.94 13.22
N GLY A 80 -3.66 12.23 12.89
CA GLY A 80 -3.48 13.31 13.86
C GLY A 80 -4.63 14.31 14.01
N ARG A 81 -5.74 14.20 13.26
CA ARG A 81 -6.93 15.06 13.45
C ARG A 81 -8.24 14.33 13.18
N GLY A 82 -8.96 14.06 14.27
CA GLY A 82 -10.34 13.62 14.30
C GLY A 82 -10.78 13.42 15.74
#